data_AF-A0A5C7JU52-F1
#
_entry.id   AF-A0A5C7JU52-F1
#
_cell.length_a   1.000
_cell.length_b   1.000
_cell.length_c   1.000
_cell.angle_alpha   90.00
_cell.angle_beta   90.00
_cell.angle_gamma   90.00
#
_symmetry.space_group_name_H-M   'P 1'
#
loop_
_entity.id
_entity.type
_entity.pdbx_description
1 polymer ?
#
loop_
_entity_poly.entity_id
_entity_poly.type
_entity_poly.pdbx_seq_one_letter_code
_entity_poly.pdbx_strand_id
1 'polypeptide(L)'
;MFVGLDGVNTKTTKAIVDTDTVLTLLDTTVCQKLGVNHSYLTITDGTKSEVVKVTCVGGQVTMVRTQGKNFASNTCVRYQVTTDVVCDLISQGGCSATENCTPIGKPTHSFPNAIIGSQWTGVVVFPHGTGITVTNKPSWATEEVSAGTVTFTGTPVGDDVSFTIVGTGCNGSISTFAGFVNVCEPVGATDV
;
A
#
# COMPACT_ATOMS: atom_id res chain seq x y z
N MET A 1 7.62 15.12 12.43
CA MET A 1 6.75 13.95 12.22
C MET A 1 5.34 14.46 11.95
N PHE A 2 4.49 13.68 11.30
CA PHE A 2 3.11 13.95 10.98
C PHE A 2 2.28 13.57 12.19
N VAL A 3 1.29 14.39 12.49
CA VAL A 3 0.30 14.12 13.53
C VAL A 3 -1.08 14.28 12.89
N GLY A 4 -1.93 13.26 13.05
CA GLY A 4 -3.34 13.36 12.68
C GLY A 4 -4.06 14.32 13.62
N LEU A 5 -4.82 15.26 13.06
CA LEU A 5 -5.59 16.25 13.82
C LEU A 5 -7.08 15.89 13.82
N ASP A 6 -7.40 14.63 14.12
CA ASP A 6 -8.76 14.11 14.09
C ASP A 6 -9.71 14.98 14.93
N GLY A 7 -10.88 15.28 14.36
CA GLY A 7 -11.87 16.14 14.98
C GLY A 7 -11.59 17.66 14.90
N VAL A 8 -10.47 18.11 14.33
CA VAL A 8 -10.27 19.54 14.06
C VAL A 8 -11.22 20.01 12.95
N ASN A 9 -12.17 20.83 13.34
CA ASN A 9 -13.07 21.57 12.46
C ASN A 9 -13.29 22.97 13.07
N THR A 10 -12.73 23.98 12.44
CA THR A 10 -12.64 25.34 12.97
C THR A 10 -12.74 26.37 11.84
N LYS A 11 -12.50 27.64 12.15
CA LYS A 11 -12.55 28.74 11.19
C LYS A 11 -11.35 29.66 11.33
N THR A 12 -11.04 30.39 10.26
CA THR A 12 -10.06 31.48 10.32
C THR A 12 -10.63 32.68 11.06
N THR A 13 -9.82 33.38 11.86
CA THR A 13 -10.23 34.64 12.50
C THR A 13 -9.89 35.86 11.64
N LYS A 14 -9.00 35.69 10.66
CA LYS A 14 -8.58 36.71 9.70
C LYS A 14 -8.70 36.18 8.27
N ALA A 15 -8.79 37.10 7.31
CA ALA A 15 -8.64 36.75 5.90
C ALA A 15 -7.23 36.20 5.66
N ILE A 16 -7.11 35.34 4.65
CA ILE A 16 -5.84 34.76 4.21
C ILE A 16 -5.55 35.31 2.82
N VAL A 17 -4.40 35.94 2.66
CA VAL A 17 -3.86 36.37 1.37
C VAL A 17 -2.67 35.50 0.96
N ASP A 18 -2.34 35.48 -0.33
CA ASP A 18 -1.29 34.64 -0.94
C ASP A 18 0.08 34.69 -0.25
N THR A 19 0.46 35.83 0.35
CA THR A 19 1.72 36.02 1.07
C THR A 19 1.70 35.59 2.54
N ASP A 20 0.53 35.24 3.09
CA ASP A 20 0.41 34.87 4.50
C ASP A 20 1.08 33.52 4.78
N THR A 21 1.89 33.51 5.84
CA THR A 21 2.57 32.32 6.38
C THR A 21 2.00 31.87 7.72
N VAL A 22 1.10 32.64 8.32
CA VAL A 22 0.47 32.34 9.62
C VAL A 22 -1.02 32.10 9.41
N LEU A 23 -1.48 30.94 9.86
CA LEU A 23 -2.88 30.55 9.84
C LEU A 23 -3.52 30.87 11.19
N THR A 24 -4.26 31.98 11.28
CA THR A 24 -4.92 32.36 12.55
C THR A 24 -6.27 31.65 12.66
N LEU A 25 -6.38 30.71 13.60
CA LEU A 25 -7.55 29.85 13.80
C LEU A 25 -8.35 30.27 15.03
N LEU A 26 -9.66 30.01 15.00
CA LEU A 26 -10.54 30.16 16.15
C LEU A 26 -10.23 29.10 17.23
N ASP A 27 -9.90 27.87 16.82
CA ASP A 27 -9.42 26.82 17.71
C ASP A 27 -7.93 27.06 18.03
N THR A 28 -7.66 27.51 19.25
CA THR A 28 -6.30 27.79 19.74
C THR A 28 -5.55 26.53 20.17
N THR A 29 -6.22 25.37 20.25
CA THR A 29 -5.60 24.10 20.67
C THR A 29 -4.80 23.42 19.56
N VAL A 30 -4.96 23.85 18.31
CA VAL A 30 -4.28 23.24 17.15
C VAL A 30 -2.76 23.24 17.30
N CYS A 31 -2.17 24.34 17.78
CA CYS A 31 -0.73 24.42 18.01
C CYS A 31 -0.26 23.43 19.09
N GLN A 32 -1.05 23.24 20.15
CA GLN A 32 -0.76 22.28 21.22
C GLN A 32 -0.82 20.83 20.71
N LYS A 33 -1.83 20.51 19.88
CA LYS A 33 -1.96 19.20 19.23
C LYS A 33 -0.81 18.90 18.27
N LEU A 34 -0.31 19.93 17.57
CA LEU A 34 0.84 19.82 16.68
C LEU A 34 2.16 19.62 17.47
N GLY A 35 2.37 20.34 18.57
CA GLY A 35 3.66 20.31 19.27
C GLY A 35 4.81 20.70 18.32
N VAL A 36 5.89 19.90 18.26
CA VAL A 36 7.01 20.10 17.33
C VAL A 36 6.79 19.49 15.94
N ASN A 37 5.62 18.90 15.73
CA ASN A 37 5.28 18.14 14.54
C ASN A 37 4.49 18.96 13.53
N HIS A 38 4.25 18.37 12.37
CA HIS A 38 3.46 18.98 11.31
C HIS A 38 2.19 18.18 11.03
N SER A 39 1.23 18.80 10.36
CA SER A 39 0.03 18.15 9.85
C SER A 39 -0.42 18.84 8.56
N TYR A 40 -1.57 18.44 8.04
CA TYR A 40 -2.22 19.10 6.92
C TYR A 40 -3.63 19.53 7.30
N LEU A 41 -4.00 20.73 6.89
CA LEU A 41 -5.36 21.25 7.04
C LEU A 41 -5.90 21.66 5.67
N THR A 42 -7.20 21.44 5.48
CA THR A 42 -7.92 21.90 4.30
C THR A 42 -8.65 23.18 4.64
N ILE A 43 -8.33 24.25 3.94
CA ILE A 43 -9.02 25.54 3.99
C ILE A 43 -10.05 25.55 2.86
N THR A 44 -11.31 25.83 3.16
CA THR A 44 -12.37 25.88 2.14
C THR A 44 -13.48 26.86 2.50
N ASP A 45 -13.97 27.61 1.50
CA ASP A 45 -15.15 28.47 1.59
C ASP A 45 -16.38 27.85 0.90
N GLY A 46 -16.29 26.57 0.49
CA GLY A 46 -17.30 25.84 -0.27
C GLY A 46 -17.17 25.98 -1.79
N THR A 47 -16.47 27.01 -2.29
CA THR A 47 -16.21 27.21 -3.73
C THR A 47 -14.76 26.92 -4.09
N LYS A 48 -13.84 27.31 -3.20
CA LYS A 48 -12.40 27.08 -3.31
C LYS A 48 -11.96 26.17 -2.17
N SER A 49 -10.92 25.38 -2.45
CA SER A 49 -10.26 24.56 -1.45
C SER A 49 -8.74 24.62 -1.66
N GLU A 50 -7.99 24.62 -0.57
CA GLU A 50 -6.54 24.52 -0.55
C GLU A 50 -6.10 23.63 0.62
N VAL A 51 -5.20 22.70 0.36
CA VAL A 51 -4.53 21.90 1.39
C VAL A 51 -3.23 22.62 1.75
N VAL A 52 -3.02 22.87 3.03
CA VAL A 52 -1.83 23.53 3.55
C VAL A 52 -1.13 22.65 4.57
N LYS A 53 0.20 22.61 4.52
CA LYS A 53 1.01 21.97 5.56
C LYS A 53 1.13 22.93 6.73
N VAL A 54 0.86 22.47 7.94
CA VAL A 54 0.89 23.31 9.14
C VAL A 54 1.89 22.82 10.17
N THR A 55 2.54 23.76 10.85
CA THR A 55 3.47 23.55 11.97
C THR A 55 3.17 24.54 13.09
N CYS A 56 3.61 24.24 14.31
CA CYS A 56 3.54 25.19 15.43
C CYS A 56 4.92 25.86 15.62
N VAL A 57 4.99 27.18 15.48
CA VAL A 57 6.22 27.97 15.72
C VAL A 57 5.87 29.14 16.62
N GLY A 58 6.56 29.26 17.77
CA GLY A 58 6.32 30.36 18.72
C GLY A 58 4.87 30.42 19.25
N GLY A 59 4.16 29.30 19.29
CA GLY A 59 2.74 29.23 19.69
C GLY A 59 1.74 29.65 18.61
N GLN A 60 2.21 29.88 17.37
CA GLN A 60 1.37 30.19 16.22
C GLN A 60 1.35 29.04 15.22
N VAL A 61 0.18 28.79 14.62
CA VAL A 61 0.06 27.83 13.52
C VAL A 61 0.60 28.50 12.26
N THR A 62 1.79 28.11 11.84
CA THR A 62 2.39 28.54 10.58
C THR A 62 1.99 27.57 9.48
N MET A 63 1.77 28.07 8.27
CA MET A 63 1.38 27.27 7.11
C MET A 63 2.36 27.44 5.96
N VAL A 64 2.60 26.32 5.26
CA VAL A 64 3.26 26.28 3.96
C VAL A 64 2.21 25.92 2.92
N ARG A 65 2.19 26.69 1.84
CA ARG A 65 1.13 26.71 0.86
C ARG A 65 1.66 26.29 -0.50
N THR A 66 0.87 25.53 -1.24
CA THR A 66 1.22 25.09 -2.60
C THR A 66 0.53 25.91 -3.68
N GLN A 67 -0.65 26.48 -3.38
CA GLN A 67 -1.47 27.18 -4.38
C GLN A 67 -1.65 28.68 -4.07
N GLY A 68 -1.57 29.11 -2.80
CA GLY A 68 -1.59 30.53 -2.43
C GLY A 68 -2.96 31.19 -2.65
N LYS A 69 -4.08 30.50 -2.45
CA LYS A 69 -5.43 31.03 -2.72
C LYS A 69 -5.90 32.07 -1.68
N ASN A 70 -6.58 33.12 -2.11
CA ASN A 70 -7.16 34.07 -1.15
C ASN A 70 -8.46 33.54 -0.54
N PHE A 71 -8.61 33.68 0.78
CA PHE A 71 -9.80 33.30 1.54
C PHE A 71 -10.25 34.45 2.45
N ALA A 72 -11.56 34.63 2.60
CA ALA A 72 -12.11 35.62 3.52
C ALA A 72 -11.87 35.20 4.99
N SER A 73 -12.07 36.12 5.94
CA SER A 73 -12.18 35.74 7.35
C SER A 73 -13.36 34.79 7.57
N ASN A 74 -13.34 34.01 8.64
CA ASN A 74 -14.40 33.05 8.98
C ASN A 74 -14.53 31.90 7.96
N THR A 75 -13.47 31.64 7.18
CA THR A 75 -13.39 30.51 6.24
C THR A 75 -13.19 29.21 7.01
N CYS A 76 -13.82 28.13 6.57
CA CYS A 76 -13.74 26.83 7.24
C CYS A 76 -12.33 26.22 7.08
N VAL A 77 -11.83 25.67 8.18
CA VAL A 77 -10.56 24.92 8.24
C VAL A 77 -10.83 23.60 8.93
N ARG A 78 -10.47 22.50 8.26
CA ARG A 78 -10.72 21.16 8.80
C ARG A 78 -9.56 20.22 8.51
N TYR A 79 -9.35 19.29 9.42
CA TYR A 79 -8.52 18.13 9.14
C TYR A 79 -9.32 17.13 8.29
N GLN A 80 -8.74 16.72 7.17
CA GLN A 80 -9.29 15.70 6.29
C GLN A 80 -8.14 14.84 5.78
N VAL A 81 -8.40 13.55 5.59
CA VAL A 81 -7.43 12.64 4.97
C VAL A 81 -7.40 12.94 3.47
N THR A 82 -6.42 13.74 3.05
CA THR A 82 -6.14 14.08 1.66
C THR A 82 -4.99 13.24 1.11
N THR A 83 -4.72 13.32 -0.20
CA THR A 83 -3.56 12.67 -0.81
C THR A 83 -2.25 13.07 -0.13
N ASP A 84 -2.07 14.34 0.24
CA ASP A 84 -0.88 14.80 0.98
C ASP A 84 -0.74 14.10 2.34
N VAL A 85 -1.84 13.96 3.09
CA VAL A 85 -1.87 13.23 4.36
C VAL A 85 -1.45 11.77 4.16
N VAL A 86 -1.98 11.12 3.12
CA VAL A 86 -1.65 9.72 2.79
C VAL A 86 -0.17 9.59 2.40
N CYS A 87 0.35 10.46 1.52
CA CYS A 87 1.75 10.44 1.12
C CYS A 87 2.70 10.61 2.31
N ASP A 88 2.34 11.47 3.24
CA ASP A 88 3.18 11.81 4.38
C ASP A 88 3.11 10.74 5.49
N LEU A 89 1.93 10.12 5.68
CA LEU A 89 1.76 8.91 6.50
C LEU A 89 2.59 7.74 5.95
N ILE A 90 2.56 7.51 4.64
CA ILE A 90 3.40 6.49 3.98
C ILE A 90 4.88 6.81 4.21
N SER A 91 5.28 8.07 4.04
CA SER A 91 6.68 8.51 4.21
C SER A 91 7.21 8.35 5.64
N GLN A 92 6.31 8.27 6.64
CA GLN A 92 6.69 8.21 8.05
C GLN A 92 6.45 6.87 8.73
N GLY A 93 5.56 6.04 8.17
CA GLY A 93 5.27 4.70 8.66
C GLY A 93 6.42 3.70 8.52
N GLY A 94 7.66 4.13 8.35
CA GLY A 94 8.78 3.23 8.16
C GLY A 94 8.73 2.45 6.85
N CYS A 95 7.96 2.88 5.85
CA CYS A 95 8.30 2.59 4.47
C CYS A 95 9.50 3.44 4.12
N SER A 96 10.71 2.98 4.45
CA SER A 96 11.95 3.68 4.14
C SER A 96 12.03 3.96 2.64
N ALA A 97 11.89 5.22 2.25
CA ALA A 97 12.08 5.72 0.90
C ALA A 97 13.58 5.73 0.48
N THR A 98 14.35 4.74 0.93
CA THR A 98 15.74 4.50 0.52
C THR A 98 15.93 3.22 -0.29
N GLU A 99 14.88 2.45 -0.54
CA GLU A 99 14.87 1.46 -1.61
C GLU A 99 13.63 1.68 -2.45
N ASN A 100 13.79 1.65 -3.78
CA ASN A 100 12.72 1.64 -4.77
C ASN A 100 11.90 0.35 -4.64
N CYS A 101 11.26 0.11 -3.50
CA CYS A 101 10.54 -1.13 -3.31
C CYS A 101 9.07 -0.99 -3.58
N THR A 102 8.68 -1.54 -4.71
CA THR A 102 7.30 -1.84 -5.03
C THR A 102 6.82 -2.97 -4.09
N PRO A 103 5.68 -2.81 -3.40
CA PRO A 103 5.08 -3.88 -2.60
C PRO A 103 4.90 -5.15 -3.43
N ILE A 104 4.96 -6.32 -2.78
CA ILE A 104 4.65 -7.58 -3.46
C ILE A 104 3.23 -7.53 -4.04
N GLY A 105 3.12 -7.80 -5.33
CA GLY A 105 1.86 -7.81 -6.05
C GLY A 105 1.06 -9.08 -5.78
N LYS A 106 -0.23 -9.03 -6.13
CA LYS A 106 -1.09 -10.22 -6.10
C LYS A 106 -0.52 -11.29 -7.04
N PRO A 107 -0.38 -12.54 -6.59
CA PRO A 107 0.16 -13.60 -7.42
C PRO A 107 -0.77 -13.92 -8.60
N THR A 108 -0.18 -14.13 -9.77
CA THR A 108 -0.85 -14.71 -10.93
C THR A 108 -0.33 -16.13 -11.14
N HIS A 109 -1.13 -17.00 -11.75
CA HIS A 109 -0.76 -18.38 -11.95
C HIS A 109 -1.29 -18.94 -13.27
N SER A 110 -0.65 -20.00 -13.73
CA SER A 110 -1.10 -20.83 -14.85
C SER A 110 -0.83 -22.28 -14.50
N PHE A 111 -1.91 -23.03 -14.25
CA PHE A 111 -1.86 -24.47 -14.00
C PHE A 111 -2.77 -25.19 -14.99
N PRO A 112 -2.20 -25.81 -16.03
CA PRO A 112 -2.96 -26.76 -16.82
C PRO A 112 -3.24 -28.02 -16.00
N ASN A 113 -4.22 -28.81 -16.42
CA ASN A 113 -4.44 -30.14 -15.85
C ASN A 113 -3.18 -31.00 -16.04
N ALA A 114 -2.84 -31.77 -15.02
CA ALA A 114 -1.64 -32.59 -14.96
C ALA A 114 -1.97 -34.03 -15.39
N ILE A 115 -1.58 -34.42 -16.60
CA ILE A 115 -1.86 -35.78 -17.10
C ILE A 115 -0.80 -36.75 -16.56
N ILE A 116 -1.22 -37.83 -15.91
CA ILE A 116 -0.31 -38.86 -15.38
C ILE A 116 0.62 -39.38 -16.48
N GLY A 117 1.92 -39.45 -16.18
CA GLY A 117 2.94 -39.91 -17.11
C GLY A 117 3.37 -38.91 -18.19
N SER A 118 2.73 -37.73 -18.27
CA SER A 118 3.10 -36.67 -19.21
C SER A 118 3.92 -35.57 -18.53
N GLN A 119 4.80 -34.91 -19.29
CA GLN A 119 5.51 -33.74 -18.77
C GLN A 119 4.49 -32.63 -18.45
N TRP A 120 4.57 -32.08 -17.25
CA TRP A 120 3.75 -30.97 -16.78
C TRP A 120 4.61 -29.77 -16.40
N THR A 121 4.08 -28.58 -16.66
CA THR A 121 4.67 -27.30 -16.25
C THR A 121 3.59 -26.39 -15.69
N GLY A 122 3.80 -25.88 -14.48
CA GLY A 122 2.96 -24.87 -13.85
C GLY A 122 3.78 -23.66 -13.45
N VAL A 123 3.17 -22.47 -13.45
CA VAL A 123 3.88 -21.23 -13.12
C VAL A 123 3.06 -20.39 -12.15
N VAL A 124 3.73 -19.79 -11.17
CA VAL A 124 3.19 -18.72 -10.32
C VAL A 124 4.13 -17.53 -10.37
N VAL A 125 3.60 -16.35 -10.61
CA VAL A 125 4.37 -15.11 -10.60
C VAL A 125 3.91 -14.26 -9.43
N PHE A 126 4.85 -13.88 -8.58
CA PHE A 126 4.71 -12.86 -7.54
C PHE A 126 5.41 -11.59 -8.03
N PRO A 127 4.65 -10.60 -8.56
CA PRO A 127 5.25 -9.34 -8.96
C PRO A 127 6.00 -8.72 -7.79
N HIS A 128 7.27 -8.36 -7.99
CA HIS A 128 8.11 -7.76 -6.95
C HIS A 128 8.38 -8.66 -5.73
N GLY A 129 8.17 -9.98 -5.83
CA GLY A 129 8.58 -10.94 -4.80
C GLY A 129 10.10 -11.11 -4.78
N THR A 130 10.72 -10.90 -3.62
CA THR A 130 12.18 -10.99 -3.42
C THR A 130 12.61 -12.20 -2.62
N GLY A 131 11.70 -12.78 -1.82
CA GLY A 131 11.86 -14.10 -1.21
C GLY A 131 10.63 -14.95 -1.50
N ILE A 132 10.80 -16.16 -2.02
CA ILE A 132 9.67 -17.07 -2.24
C ILE A 132 9.96 -18.39 -1.56
N THR A 133 8.99 -18.88 -0.80
CA THR A 133 9.04 -20.17 -0.14
C THR A 133 7.81 -20.96 -0.54
N VAL A 134 8.03 -22.15 -1.08
CA VAL A 134 6.97 -23.09 -1.38
C VAL A 134 6.86 -24.07 -0.22
N THR A 135 5.65 -24.33 0.22
CA THR A 135 5.34 -25.33 1.24
C THR A 135 4.37 -26.35 0.65
N ASN A 136 4.62 -27.63 0.94
CA ASN A 136 3.76 -28.73 0.53
C ASN A 136 3.66 -28.91 -1.00
N LYS A 137 4.79 -28.81 -1.72
CA LYS A 137 4.84 -29.06 -3.18
C LYS A 137 4.56 -30.54 -3.51
N PRO A 138 4.03 -30.86 -4.70
CA PRO A 138 3.94 -32.24 -5.16
C PRO A 138 5.31 -32.93 -5.15
N SER A 139 5.37 -34.18 -4.67
CA SER A 139 6.61 -34.96 -4.58
C SER A 139 7.26 -35.23 -5.95
N TRP A 140 6.44 -35.34 -6.98
CA TRP A 140 6.84 -35.53 -8.37
C TRP A 140 7.25 -34.23 -9.09
N ALA A 141 6.96 -33.07 -8.50
CA ALA A 141 7.30 -31.78 -9.08
C ALA A 141 8.63 -31.27 -8.53
N THR A 142 9.50 -30.83 -9.43
CA THR A 142 10.66 -29.99 -9.12
C THR A 142 10.21 -28.53 -9.16
N GLU A 143 10.73 -27.72 -8.25
CA GLU A 143 10.47 -26.28 -8.23
C GLU A 143 11.74 -25.52 -8.59
N GLU A 144 11.57 -24.45 -9.35
CA GLU A 144 12.60 -23.47 -9.66
C GLU A 144 12.06 -22.08 -9.33
N VAL A 145 12.81 -21.32 -8.53
CA VAL A 145 12.46 -19.95 -8.15
C VAL A 145 13.44 -18.99 -8.82
N SER A 146 12.92 -18.07 -9.63
CA SER A 146 13.72 -17.06 -10.32
C SER A 146 12.98 -15.74 -10.42
N ALA A 147 13.59 -14.66 -9.90
CA ALA A 147 13.13 -13.27 -10.03
C ALA A 147 11.61 -13.06 -9.77
N GLY A 148 11.07 -13.63 -8.68
CA GLY A 148 9.66 -13.49 -8.33
C GLY A 148 8.73 -14.51 -9.01
N THR A 149 9.27 -15.42 -9.83
CA THR A 149 8.52 -16.49 -10.49
C THR A 149 8.88 -17.84 -9.90
N VAL A 150 7.87 -18.67 -9.66
CA VAL A 150 8.02 -20.09 -9.33
C VAL A 150 7.55 -20.91 -10.52
N THR A 151 8.44 -21.71 -11.06
CA THR A 151 8.12 -22.68 -12.10
C THR A 151 8.17 -24.07 -11.50
N PHE A 152 7.11 -24.84 -11.68
CA PHE A 152 7.06 -26.24 -11.33
C PHE A 152 7.17 -27.07 -12.60
N THR A 153 8.02 -28.10 -12.59
CA THR A 153 8.13 -29.07 -13.69
C THR A 153 8.18 -30.47 -13.13
N GLY A 154 7.56 -31.42 -13.83
CA GLY A 154 7.62 -32.82 -13.41
C GLY A 154 6.68 -33.72 -14.19
N THR A 155 6.66 -34.99 -13.81
CA THR A 155 5.78 -36.00 -14.40
C THR A 155 4.77 -36.43 -13.33
N PRO A 156 3.48 -36.06 -13.46
CA PRO A 156 2.48 -36.32 -12.44
C PRO A 156 2.30 -37.82 -12.17
N VAL A 157 2.18 -38.14 -10.88
CA VAL A 157 1.81 -39.47 -10.36
C VAL A 157 0.87 -39.29 -9.16
N GLY A 158 -0.06 -40.23 -8.98
CA GLY A 158 -0.97 -40.23 -7.83
C GLY A 158 -2.13 -39.25 -7.96
N ASP A 159 -2.60 -38.76 -6.82
CA ASP A 159 -3.82 -37.94 -6.67
C ASP A 159 -3.57 -36.44 -6.82
N ASP A 160 -4.67 -35.68 -6.81
CA ASP A 160 -4.67 -34.22 -6.75
C ASP A 160 -3.84 -33.68 -5.58
N VAL A 161 -3.15 -32.56 -5.82
CA VAL A 161 -2.24 -31.97 -4.82
C VAL A 161 -2.57 -30.52 -4.55
N SER A 162 -2.78 -30.19 -3.28
CA SER A 162 -2.84 -28.81 -2.78
C SER A 162 -1.50 -28.35 -2.23
N PHE A 163 -1.11 -27.11 -2.52
CA PHE A 163 0.15 -26.55 -2.06
C PHE A 163 -0.01 -25.07 -1.71
N THR A 164 0.95 -24.53 -0.97
CA THR A 164 0.95 -23.11 -0.59
C THR A 164 2.29 -22.48 -0.95
N ILE A 165 2.25 -21.29 -1.51
CA ILE A 165 3.43 -20.48 -1.78
C ILE A 165 3.32 -19.20 -0.99
N VAL A 166 4.39 -18.85 -0.28
CA VAL A 166 4.53 -17.59 0.43
C VAL A 166 5.58 -16.77 -0.29
N GLY A 167 5.15 -15.65 -0.85
CA GLY A 167 6.03 -14.62 -1.38
C GLY A 167 6.23 -13.53 -0.33
N THR A 168 7.47 -13.10 -0.17
CA THR A 168 7.89 -11.97 0.65
C THR A 168 8.43 -10.89 -0.28
N GLY A 169 7.86 -9.69 -0.21
CA GLY A 169 8.38 -8.47 -0.83
C GLY A 169 9.19 -7.66 0.16
N CYS A 170 9.53 -6.41 -0.17
CA CYS A 170 10.30 -5.61 0.78
C CYS A 170 9.50 -5.24 2.02
N ASN A 171 10.26 -4.82 3.04
CA ASN A 171 9.76 -4.46 4.37
C ASN A 171 8.94 -5.58 5.03
N GLY A 172 9.18 -6.84 4.65
CA GLY A 172 8.47 -7.99 5.18
C GLY A 172 7.01 -8.08 4.73
N SER A 173 6.63 -7.42 3.63
CA SER A 173 5.31 -7.60 3.03
C SER A 173 5.14 -9.05 2.56
N ILE A 174 4.04 -9.70 2.93
CA ILE A 174 3.80 -11.11 2.62
C ILE A 174 2.56 -11.22 1.73
N SER A 175 2.67 -12.04 0.68
CA SER A 175 1.54 -12.50 -0.11
C SER A 175 1.54 -14.02 -0.16
N THR A 176 0.38 -14.62 0.12
CA THR A 176 0.21 -16.08 0.11
C THR A 176 -0.65 -16.51 -1.06
N PHE A 177 -0.24 -17.57 -1.74
CA PHE A 177 -0.99 -18.24 -2.79
C PHE A 177 -1.29 -19.68 -2.35
N ALA A 178 -2.56 -20.07 -2.33
CA ALA A 178 -2.96 -21.46 -2.20
C ALA A 178 -3.29 -22.00 -3.60
N GLY A 179 -2.57 -23.04 -4.01
CA GLY A 179 -2.69 -23.67 -5.32
C GLY A 179 -3.25 -25.08 -5.23
N PHE A 180 -3.85 -25.53 -6.33
CA PHE A 180 -4.35 -26.89 -6.49
C PHE A 180 -4.01 -27.37 -7.90
N VAL A 181 -3.44 -28.57 -8.01
CA VAL A 181 -3.20 -29.25 -9.29
C VAL A 181 -4.18 -30.42 -9.41
N ASN A 182 -5.02 -30.36 -10.45
CA ASN A 182 -5.86 -31.50 -10.84
C ASN A 182 -4.98 -32.50 -11.61
N VAL A 183 -4.84 -33.71 -11.10
CA VAL A 183 -4.14 -34.82 -11.74
C VAL A 183 -5.18 -35.68 -12.46
N CYS A 184 -4.98 -35.87 -13.77
CA CYS A 184 -5.90 -36.60 -14.63
C CYS A 184 -5.24 -37.86 -15.18
N GLU A 185 -6.02 -38.93 -15.32
CA GLU A 185 -5.56 -40.12 -16.02
C GLU A 185 -5.35 -39.85 -17.52
N PRO A 186 -4.40 -40.57 -18.17
CA PRO A 186 -4.22 -40.47 -19.60
C PRO A 186 -5.47 -41.01 -20.32
N VAL A 187 -5.85 -40.32 -21.40
CA VAL A 187 -6.99 -40.73 -22.23
C VAL A 187 -6.74 -42.14 -22.78
N GLY A 188 -7.53 -43.12 -22.32
CA GLY A 188 -7.42 -44.53 -22.73
C GLY A 188 -6.91 -45.49 -21.66
N ALA A 189 -6.70 -45.06 -20.41
CA ALA A 189 -6.53 -45.98 -19.28
C ALA A 189 -7.85 -46.75 -19.06
N THR A 190 -7.89 -48.01 -19.47
CA THR A 190 -8.98 -48.92 -19.09
C THR A 190 -8.75 -49.37 -17.66
N ASP A 191 -9.72 -49.14 -16.77
CA ASP A 191 -9.80 -49.79 -15.46
C ASP A 191 -9.54 -51.30 -15.62
N VAL A 192 -8.48 -51.80 -14.97
CA VAL A 192 -8.19 -53.25 -14.85
C VAL A 192 -8.74 -53.74 -13.53
#